data_AF-A0A3M7B9Q3-F1
#
_entry.id   AF-A0A3M7B9Q3-F1
#
_cell.length_a   1.000
_cell.length_b   1.000
_cell.length_c   1.000
_cell.angle_alpha   90.00
_cell.angle_beta   90.00
_cell.angle_gamma   90.00
#
_symmetry.space_group_name_H-M   'P 1'
#
loop_
_entity.id
_entity.type
_entity.pdbx_description
1 polymer ?
#
loop_
_entity_poly.entity_id
_entity_poly.type
_entity_poly.pdbx_seq_one_letter_code
_entity_poly.pdbx_strand_id
1 'polypeptide(L)'
;MLAGPRRAPSDRPTLHKQTRFSRDLPTSHGPNINGAPLPPTSLPSAAGNPNAIHQMIHETAAKRMATIEYIRKVHDGNIFYFNTLHYTPNSLHTNIPSLQNHKLGRRATAYLVLGHSLPALLDMNSGTPMEYLKALFSLLQEFETYQSLSGFDASSGGSLSRARVGQMFKSGMGLGSRSGMRTGRRSSAATDSIAIDTSKANLLGIPASGSMDAGSPIDVPSPVGHEFQYLLTPHLPFEPDFSTTFATLCDTLIDTYGTLLSLISTPELCTPAVGEAFSKADKLVRKILVSNVMREFEDNARQGAKAEVAGLGKLVLSPLI
;
A
#
# COMPACT_ATOMS: atom_id res chain seq x y z
N MET A 1 -21.37 -64.32 -21.43
CA MET A 1 -20.39 -63.87 -20.43
C MET A 1 -19.81 -62.55 -20.91
N LEU A 2 -19.96 -61.45 -20.14
CA LEU A 2 -19.27 -60.14 -20.21
C LEU A 2 -20.17 -59.13 -19.46
N ALA A 3 -19.97 -58.90 -18.16
CA ALA A 3 -19.00 -57.99 -17.51
C ALA A 3 -19.71 -56.68 -17.06
N GLY A 4 -19.97 -56.58 -15.75
CA GLY A 4 -20.70 -55.50 -15.10
C GLY A 4 -19.94 -54.17 -14.94
N PRO A 5 -20.58 -53.14 -14.36
CA PRO A 5 -20.09 -51.77 -14.38
C PRO A 5 -18.86 -51.57 -13.47
N ARG A 6 -17.85 -50.89 -14.02
CA ARG A 6 -16.57 -50.59 -13.36
C ARG A 6 -16.77 -49.61 -12.20
N ARG A 7 -16.25 -50.01 -11.03
CA ARG A 7 -16.11 -49.18 -9.80
C ARG A 7 -15.23 -47.96 -10.06
N ALA A 8 -15.60 -46.85 -9.42
CA ALA A 8 -14.80 -45.63 -9.30
C ALA A 8 -13.50 -45.87 -8.51
N PRO A 9 -12.41 -45.15 -8.80
CA PRO A 9 -11.15 -45.29 -8.08
C PRO A 9 -11.23 -44.64 -6.69
N SER A 10 -10.73 -45.36 -5.71
CA SER A 10 -10.54 -44.94 -4.32
C SER A 10 -9.15 -44.33 -4.15
N ASP A 11 -9.04 -43.02 -4.26
CA ASP A 11 -7.92 -42.27 -3.71
C ASP A 11 -8.36 -40.85 -3.37
N ARG A 12 -8.78 -40.68 -2.12
CA ARG A 12 -9.05 -39.37 -1.52
C ARG A 12 -8.06 -39.21 -0.36
N PRO A 13 -7.20 -38.19 -0.34
CA PRO A 13 -6.35 -37.94 0.80
C PRO A 13 -7.20 -37.61 2.03
N THR A 14 -6.86 -38.24 3.14
CA THR A 14 -7.56 -38.15 4.43
C THR A 14 -7.50 -36.73 4.98
N LEU A 15 -8.68 -36.13 5.19
CA LEU A 15 -8.87 -34.84 5.84
C LEU A 15 -8.30 -34.90 7.27
N HIS A 16 -7.25 -34.13 7.53
CA HIS A 16 -6.77 -33.89 8.90
C HIS A 16 -7.88 -33.23 9.70
N LYS A 17 -8.39 -33.92 10.73
CA LYS A 17 -9.26 -33.35 11.77
C LYS A 17 -8.43 -32.39 12.61
N GLN A 18 -8.52 -31.10 12.33
CA GLN A 18 -7.98 -30.09 13.22
C GLN A 18 -9.00 -29.78 14.32
N THR A 19 -8.66 -30.28 15.50
CA THR A 19 -9.07 -29.91 16.87
C THR A 19 -10.13 -28.81 17.01
N ARG A 20 -11.29 -29.22 17.53
CA ARG A 20 -12.31 -28.33 18.11
C ARG A 20 -11.71 -27.60 19.31
N PHE A 21 -11.89 -26.29 19.37
CA PHE A 21 -11.62 -25.50 20.57
C PHE A 21 -12.57 -25.94 21.69
N SER A 22 -12.02 -26.39 22.81
CA SER A 22 -12.80 -26.68 24.01
C SER A 22 -13.20 -25.34 24.64
N ARG A 23 -14.51 -25.12 24.70
CA ARG A 23 -15.15 -24.13 25.56
C ARG A 23 -15.26 -24.76 26.96
N ASP A 24 -15.23 -23.89 27.96
CA ASP A 24 -15.67 -24.09 29.35
C ASP A 24 -14.58 -24.37 30.39
N LEU A 25 -14.39 -23.39 31.28
CA LEU A 25 -14.13 -23.63 32.70
C LEU A 25 -14.86 -22.56 33.54
N PRO A 26 -15.20 -22.86 34.81
CA PRO A 26 -16.48 -22.48 35.41
C PRO A 26 -16.46 -21.21 36.27
N THR A 27 -17.63 -20.58 36.35
CA THR A 27 -17.99 -19.54 37.32
C THR A 27 -18.12 -20.14 38.72
N SER A 28 -17.22 -19.79 39.63
CA SER A 28 -17.37 -20.05 41.07
C SER A 28 -17.94 -18.82 41.77
N HIS A 29 -19.23 -18.88 42.14
CA HIS A 29 -19.85 -17.96 43.10
C HIS A 29 -19.51 -18.43 44.53
N GLY A 30 -18.87 -17.57 45.31
CA GLY A 30 -18.74 -17.70 46.77
C GLY A 30 -19.22 -16.41 47.45
N PRO A 31 -19.90 -16.48 48.62
CA PRO A 31 -20.55 -15.32 49.22
C PRO A 31 -19.58 -14.47 50.05
N ASN A 32 -19.93 -13.20 50.11
CA ASN A 32 -19.27 -12.06 50.73
C ASN A 32 -19.17 -12.17 52.26
N ILE A 33 -17.98 -11.92 52.84
CA ILE A 33 -17.82 -11.46 54.23
C ILE A 33 -16.63 -10.48 54.38
N ASN A 34 -16.97 -9.24 54.73
CA ASN A 34 -16.18 -8.15 55.34
C ASN A 34 -14.64 -8.20 55.33
N GLY A 35 -14.01 -7.26 54.62
CA GLY A 35 -12.61 -6.86 54.79
C GLY A 35 -12.33 -5.47 54.19
N ALA A 36 -11.64 -4.62 54.94
CA ALA A 36 -11.37 -3.20 54.69
C ALA A 36 -10.79 -2.85 53.29
N PRO A 37 -10.98 -1.62 52.78
CA PRO A 37 -10.45 -1.23 51.48
C PRO A 37 -8.92 -1.11 51.54
N LEU A 38 -8.24 -2.02 50.83
CA LEU A 38 -6.82 -1.90 50.53
C LEU A 38 -6.58 -0.72 49.57
N PRO A 39 -5.45 0.00 49.68
CA PRO A 39 -5.13 1.09 48.78
C PRO A 39 -4.98 0.58 47.34
N PRO A 40 -5.27 1.41 46.32
CA PRO A 40 -5.15 1.01 44.93
C PRO A 40 -3.68 0.68 44.63
N THR A 41 -3.39 -0.61 44.50
CA THR A 41 -2.12 -1.05 43.91
C THR A 41 -2.22 -0.70 42.43
N SER A 42 -1.55 0.37 42.02
CA SER A 42 -1.38 0.69 40.60
C SER A 42 -0.67 -0.49 39.96
N LEU A 43 -1.38 -1.28 39.15
CA LEU A 43 -0.73 -2.22 38.26
C LEU A 43 0.25 -1.42 37.39
N PRO A 44 1.51 -1.87 37.23
CA PRO A 44 2.39 -1.24 36.26
C PRO A 44 1.71 -1.39 34.89
N SER A 45 1.45 -0.25 34.26
CA SER A 45 0.88 -0.20 32.92
C SER A 45 1.71 -1.07 31.99
N ALA A 46 1.09 -2.09 31.39
CA ALA A 46 1.74 -2.98 30.42
C ALA A 46 2.32 -2.22 29.20
N ALA A 47 1.98 -0.93 29.04
CA ALA A 47 2.47 -0.04 27.99
C ALA A 47 3.98 0.28 28.08
N GLY A 48 4.67 -0.11 29.15
CA GLY A 48 6.10 0.17 29.34
C GLY A 48 7.03 -1.06 29.31
N ASN A 49 6.49 -2.29 29.25
CA ASN A 49 7.31 -3.49 29.41
C ASN A 49 8.11 -3.80 28.13
N PRO A 50 9.47 -3.74 28.16
CA PRO A 50 10.30 -3.92 26.98
C PRO A 50 10.10 -5.31 26.33
N ASN A 51 9.91 -6.35 27.15
CA ASN A 51 9.61 -7.71 26.69
C ASN A 51 8.27 -7.79 25.92
N ALA A 52 7.24 -7.08 26.39
CA ALA A 52 5.94 -7.09 25.72
C ALA A 52 6.00 -6.34 24.38
N ILE A 53 6.73 -5.23 24.32
CA ILE A 53 6.96 -4.47 23.09
C ILE A 53 7.76 -5.31 22.09
N HIS A 54 8.85 -5.96 22.55
CA HIS A 54 9.66 -6.85 21.73
C HIS A 54 8.82 -7.97 21.09
N GLN A 55 8.02 -8.66 21.91
CA GLN A 55 7.13 -9.72 21.43
C GLN A 55 6.10 -9.19 20.41
N MET A 56 5.49 -8.03 20.68
CA MET A 56 4.53 -7.39 19.77
C MET A 56 5.18 -7.05 18.42
N ILE A 57 6.41 -6.52 18.41
CA ILE A 57 7.16 -6.20 17.18
C ILE A 57 7.41 -7.48 16.38
N HIS A 58 7.96 -8.52 17.02
CA HIS A 58 8.27 -9.80 16.37
C HIS A 58 7.03 -10.49 15.81
N GLU A 59 5.94 -10.57 16.59
CA GLU A 59 4.69 -11.18 16.14
C GLU A 59 4.08 -10.41 14.96
N THR A 60 4.08 -9.07 15.03
CA THR A 60 3.51 -8.23 13.97
C THR A 60 4.35 -8.32 12.70
N ALA A 61 5.67 -8.26 12.81
CA ALA A 61 6.60 -8.40 11.68
C ALA A 61 6.48 -9.78 11.02
N ALA A 62 6.43 -10.86 11.82
CA ALA A 62 6.26 -12.22 11.29
C ALA A 62 4.94 -12.37 10.51
N LYS A 63 3.82 -11.90 11.09
CA LYS A 63 2.52 -11.90 10.40
C LYS A 63 2.56 -11.06 9.12
N ARG A 64 3.27 -9.93 9.15
CA ARG A 64 3.43 -9.04 8.00
C ARG A 64 4.19 -9.73 6.87
N MET A 65 5.37 -10.25 7.15
CA MET A 65 6.21 -10.95 6.18
C MET A 65 5.45 -12.12 5.55
N ALA A 66 4.76 -12.93 6.36
CA ALA A 66 3.91 -14.01 5.87
C ALA A 66 2.77 -13.53 4.96
N THR A 67 2.16 -12.38 5.29
CA THR A 67 1.10 -11.78 4.45
C THR A 67 1.67 -11.29 3.12
N ILE A 68 2.82 -10.59 3.13
CA ILE A 68 3.48 -10.10 1.91
C ILE A 68 3.85 -11.27 1.01
N GLU A 69 4.47 -12.32 1.57
CA GLU A 69 4.85 -13.54 0.86
C GLU A 69 3.63 -14.26 0.27
N TYR A 70 2.54 -14.35 1.02
CA TYR A 70 1.30 -14.93 0.54
C TYR A 70 0.74 -14.15 -0.66
N ILE A 71 0.67 -12.82 -0.56
CA ILE A 71 0.18 -11.96 -1.65
C ILE A 71 1.04 -12.13 -2.90
N ARG A 72 2.36 -12.18 -2.75
CA ARG A 72 3.27 -12.45 -3.86
C ARG A 72 2.97 -13.78 -4.53
N LYS A 73 2.85 -14.87 -3.76
CA LYS A 73 2.54 -16.20 -4.31
C LYS A 73 1.18 -16.24 -5.02
N VAL A 74 0.18 -15.53 -4.51
CA VAL A 74 -1.12 -15.39 -5.19
C VAL A 74 -0.94 -14.61 -6.50
N HIS A 75 -0.17 -13.54 -6.49
CA HIS A 75 0.10 -12.71 -7.67
C HIS A 75 0.84 -13.49 -8.77
N ASP A 76 1.83 -14.31 -8.40
CA ASP A 76 2.55 -15.18 -9.34
C ASP A 76 1.69 -16.35 -9.86
N GLY A 77 0.49 -16.55 -9.29
CA GLY A 77 -0.39 -17.66 -9.63
C GLY A 77 0.07 -19.02 -9.09
N ASN A 78 0.98 -19.03 -8.10
CA ASN A 78 1.49 -20.25 -7.50
C ASN A 78 0.49 -20.90 -6.53
N ILE A 79 -0.45 -20.13 -5.99
CA ILE A 79 -1.42 -20.59 -5.00
C ILE A 79 -2.83 -20.05 -5.26
N PHE A 80 -3.81 -20.69 -4.63
CA PHE A 80 -5.21 -20.23 -4.64
C PHE A 80 -5.42 -19.13 -3.61
N TYR A 81 -6.09 -18.06 -3.99
CA TYR A 81 -6.56 -17.04 -3.06
C TYR A 81 -7.66 -17.64 -2.17
N PHE A 82 -7.38 -17.71 -0.86
CA PHE A 82 -8.23 -18.33 0.17
C PHE A 82 -8.74 -19.73 -0.23
N ASN A 83 -7.92 -20.52 -0.92
CA ASN A 83 -8.29 -21.85 -1.43
C ASN A 83 -9.57 -21.87 -2.28
N THR A 84 -9.99 -20.73 -2.83
CA THR A 84 -11.25 -20.58 -3.53
C THR A 84 -11.05 -20.28 -5.00
N LEU A 85 -10.19 -19.30 -5.32
CA LEU A 85 -9.95 -18.87 -6.70
C LEU A 85 -8.48 -18.93 -7.05
N HIS A 86 -8.17 -19.46 -8.23
CA HIS A 86 -6.83 -19.46 -8.80
C HIS A 86 -6.71 -18.31 -9.80
N TYR A 87 -5.72 -17.45 -9.59
CA TYR A 87 -5.42 -16.38 -10.52
C TYR A 87 -4.19 -16.78 -11.32
N THR A 88 -4.37 -17.13 -12.59
CA THR A 88 -3.23 -17.25 -13.51
C THR A 88 -2.72 -15.84 -13.88
N PRO A 89 -1.42 -15.65 -14.16
CA PRO A 89 -0.88 -14.34 -14.53
C PRO A 89 -1.66 -13.64 -15.67
N ASN A 90 -2.06 -14.41 -16.68
CA ASN A 90 -2.87 -13.89 -17.80
C ASN A 90 -4.28 -13.48 -17.37
N SER A 91 -4.91 -14.27 -16.49
CA SER A 91 -6.25 -13.96 -15.97
C SER A 91 -6.23 -12.76 -15.02
N LEU A 92 -5.11 -12.53 -14.33
CA LEU A 92 -4.98 -11.47 -13.33
C LEU A 92 -5.01 -10.09 -14.00
N HIS A 93 -4.29 -9.92 -15.11
CA HIS A 93 -4.35 -8.69 -15.93
C HIS A 93 -5.72 -8.45 -16.59
N THR A 94 -6.46 -9.54 -16.87
CA THR A 94 -7.76 -9.47 -17.57
C THR A 94 -8.91 -9.19 -16.60
N ASN A 95 -8.89 -9.84 -15.42
CA ASN A 95 -10.00 -9.81 -14.47
C ASN A 95 -9.91 -8.64 -13.48
N ILE A 96 -8.71 -8.20 -13.10
CA ILE A 96 -8.53 -7.14 -12.11
C ILE A 96 -8.38 -5.78 -12.84
N PRO A 97 -9.37 -4.86 -12.77
CA PRO A 97 -9.35 -3.62 -13.55
C PRO A 97 -8.18 -2.68 -13.20
N SER A 98 -7.66 -2.76 -11.98
CA SER A 98 -6.48 -2.00 -11.54
C SER A 98 -5.15 -2.61 -12.00
N LEU A 99 -5.18 -3.81 -12.56
CA LEU A 99 -4.02 -4.52 -13.10
C LEU A 99 -4.04 -4.58 -14.64
N GLN A 100 -4.87 -3.76 -15.28
CA GLN A 100 -4.86 -3.57 -16.72
C GLN A 100 -3.58 -2.83 -17.16
N ASN A 101 -2.85 -3.39 -18.13
CA ASN A 101 -1.53 -2.93 -18.58
C ASN A 101 -1.40 -1.40 -18.75
N HIS A 102 -2.42 -0.73 -19.30
CA HIS A 102 -2.36 0.73 -19.56
C HIS A 102 -2.32 1.61 -18.29
N LYS A 103 -2.70 1.08 -17.12
CA LYS A 103 -2.60 1.77 -15.81
C LYS A 103 -1.41 1.29 -14.99
N LEU A 104 -0.76 0.23 -15.45
CA LEU A 104 0.18 -0.55 -14.67
C LEU A 104 1.57 0.07 -14.68
N GLY A 105 1.97 0.73 -15.77
CA GLY A 105 3.24 1.44 -15.88
C GLY A 105 3.50 2.42 -14.76
N ARG A 106 2.55 3.31 -14.46
CA ARG A 106 2.73 4.29 -13.38
C ARG A 106 2.82 3.63 -12.01
N ARG A 107 2.02 2.59 -11.78
CA ARG A 107 2.06 1.80 -10.53
C ARG A 107 3.40 1.08 -10.39
N ALA A 108 3.87 0.46 -11.46
CA ALA A 108 5.15 -0.22 -11.53
C ALA A 108 6.29 0.78 -11.29
N THR A 109 6.27 1.94 -11.93
CA THR A 109 7.26 3.01 -11.67
C THR A 109 7.26 3.44 -10.21
N ALA A 110 6.08 3.65 -9.60
CA ALA A 110 6.00 4.00 -8.19
C ALA A 110 6.59 2.90 -7.29
N TYR A 111 6.22 1.64 -7.51
CA TYR A 111 6.77 0.51 -6.76
C TYR A 111 8.27 0.31 -7.00
N LEU A 112 8.76 0.59 -8.21
CA LEU A 112 10.19 0.52 -8.53
C LEU A 112 10.97 1.60 -7.76
N VAL A 113 10.47 2.84 -7.73
CA VAL A 113 11.06 3.95 -6.96
C VAL A 113 11.18 3.58 -5.48
N LEU A 114 10.10 3.04 -4.88
CA LEU A 114 10.14 2.57 -3.50
C LEU A 114 11.11 1.40 -3.30
N GLY A 115 11.03 0.39 -4.17
CA GLY A 115 11.87 -0.81 -4.12
C GLY A 115 13.35 -0.53 -4.36
N HIS A 116 13.69 0.54 -5.09
CA HIS A 116 15.05 1.01 -5.29
C HIS A 116 15.58 1.81 -4.09
N SER A 117 14.71 2.54 -3.39
CA SER A 117 15.08 3.37 -2.24
C SER A 117 15.29 2.55 -0.96
N LEU A 118 14.57 1.43 -0.80
CA LEU A 118 14.66 0.58 0.39
C LEU A 118 16.05 -0.03 0.61
N PRO A 119 16.75 -0.59 -0.41
CA PRO A 119 18.11 -1.10 -0.23
C PRO A 119 19.11 -0.02 0.17
N ALA A 120 19.01 1.20 -0.39
CA ALA A 120 19.86 2.32 0.01
C ALA A 120 19.69 2.67 1.50
N LEU A 121 18.48 2.52 2.04
CA LEU A 121 18.19 2.66 3.46
C LEU A 121 18.84 1.55 4.31
N LEU A 122 18.88 0.31 3.79
CA LEU A 122 19.53 -0.83 4.43
C LEU A 122 21.05 -0.66 4.48
N ASP A 123 21.65 -0.20 3.37
CA ASP A 123 23.10 -0.02 3.23
C ASP A 123 23.64 1.14 4.08
N MET A 124 22.82 2.16 4.36
CA MET A 124 23.18 3.30 5.21
C MET A 124 23.44 2.94 6.69
N ASN A 125 23.27 1.67 7.08
CA ASN A 125 23.70 1.11 8.37
C ASN A 125 23.30 1.98 9.57
N SER A 126 22.00 2.09 9.83
CA SER A 126 21.46 2.87 10.96
C SER A 126 21.79 2.15 12.26
N GLY A 127 22.84 2.63 12.95
CA GLY A 127 23.42 1.99 14.14
C GLY A 127 22.46 1.79 15.31
N THR A 128 21.24 2.34 15.25
CA THR A 128 20.18 2.07 16.22
C THR A 128 18.84 1.70 15.55
N PRO A 129 18.03 0.81 16.16
CA PRO A 129 16.69 0.48 15.64
C PRO A 129 15.78 1.71 15.49
N MET A 130 15.96 2.71 16.36
CA MET A 130 15.19 3.94 16.35
C MET A 130 15.46 4.79 15.10
N GLU A 131 16.73 4.97 14.74
CA GLU A 131 17.12 5.74 13.55
C GLU A 131 16.63 5.03 12.28
N TYR A 132 16.80 3.71 12.21
CA TYR A 132 16.30 2.90 11.12
C TYR A 132 14.79 3.08 10.93
N LEU A 133 14.01 2.93 12.02
CA LEU A 133 12.55 3.09 11.97
C LEU A 133 12.10 4.50 11.58
N LYS A 134 12.81 5.54 12.04
CA LYS A 134 12.52 6.92 11.64
C LYS A 134 12.79 7.15 10.15
N ALA A 135 13.93 6.68 9.67
CA ALA A 135 14.30 6.82 8.27
C ALA A 135 13.36 6.02 7.36
N LEU A 136 12.98 4.79 7.75
CA LEU A 136 11.96 3.99 7.07
C LEU A 136 10.60 4.69 7.04
N PHE A 137 10.16 5.25 8.18
CA PHE A 137 8.91 6.00 8.23
C PHE A 137 8.93 7.22 7.31
N SER A 138 10.02 8.00 7.33
CA SER A 138 10.19 9.16 6.45
C SER A 138 10.16 8.77 4.98
N LEU A 139 10.90 7.72 4.58
CA LEU A 139 10.88 7.19 3.21
C LEU A 139 9.46 6.81 2.76
N LEU A 140 8.73 6.09 3.60
CA LEU A 140 7.36 5.67 3.29
C LEU A 140 6.41 6.88 3.19
N GLN A 141 6.61 7.93 3.98
CA GLN A 141 5.83 9.16 3.93
C GLN A 141 6.16 10.00 2.67
N GLU A 142 7.43 10.07 2.30
CA GLU A 142 7.87 10.66 1.03
C GLU A 142 7.24 9.92 -0.15
N PHE A 143 7.17 8.59 -0.08
CA PHE A 143 6.51 7.77 -1.10
C PHE A 143 4.99 8.04 -1.20
N GLU A 144 4.27 8.25 -0.10
CA GLU A 144 2.87 8.67 -0.15
C GLU A 144 2.72 10.04 -0.83
N THR A 145 3.63 10.96 -0.51
CA THR A 145 3.66 12.30 -1.12
C THR A 145 3.91 12.18 -2.62
N TYR A 146 4.92 11.42 -3.03
CA TYR A 146 5.23 11.13 -4.44
C TYR A 146 4.03 10.58 -5.20
N GLN A 147 3.31 9.59 -4.66
CA GLN A 147 2.11 9.03 -5.28
C GLN A 147 0.99 10.06 -5.47
N SER A 148 0.85 10.99 -4.51
CA SER A 148 -0.16 12.05 -4.60
C SER A 148 0.16 13.06 -5.69
N LEU A 149 1.45 13.40 -5.88
CA LEU A 149 1.91 14.30 -6.94
C LEU A 149 1.84 13.64 -8.32
N SER A 150 2.13 12.34 -8.43
CA SER A 150 2.08 11.59 -9.69
C SER A 150 0.65 11.27 -10.16
N GLY A 151 -0.38 11.75 -9.45
CA GLY A 151 -1.79 11.58 -9.82
C GLY A 151 -2.30 10.13 -9.72
N PHE A 152 -1.61 9.26 -8.98
CA PHE A 152 -1.91 7.83 -8.88
C PHE A 152 -3.26 7.55 -8.19
N ASP A 153 -3.71 8.41 -7.28
CA ASP A 153 -4.90 8.21 -6.45
C ASP A 153 -6.22 8.74 -7.05
N ALA A 154 -6.22 9.23 -8.29
CA ALA A 154 -7.45 9.79 -8.88
C ALA A 154 -8.50 8.73 -9.29
N SER A 155 -8.16 7.43 -9.26
CA SER A 155 -9.02 6.38 -9.85
C SER A 155 -9.26 5.12 -9.00
N SER A 156 -8.70 5.04 -7.78
CA SER A 156 -8.92 3.93 -6.84
C SER A 156 -9.66 4.39 -5.58
N GLY A 157 -10.89 4.87 -5.76
CA GLY A 157 -11.96 4.84 -4.76
C GLY A 157 -11.65 5.37 -3.35
N GLY A 158 -11.56 6.70 -3.19
CA GLY A 158 -11.48 7.31 -1.86
C GLY A 158 -11.26 8.83 -1.84
N SER A 159 -11.94 9.60 -2.69
CA SER A 159 -11.89 11.08 -2.64
C SER A 159 -12.49 11.61 -1.32
N LEU A 160 -11.67 11.70 -0.26
CA LEU A 160 -11.97 12.46 0.97
C LEU A 160 -10.94 13.57 1.27
N SER A 161 -10.00 13.83 0.36
CA SER A 161 -8.97 14.87 0.55
C SER A 161 -9.25 16.20 -0.18
N ARG A 162 -10.48 16.45 -0.61
CA ARG A 162 -10.93 17.81 -1.00
C ARG A 162 -11.35 18.60 0.24
N ALA A 163 -10.40 19.00 1.09
CA ALA A 163 -10.66 20.09 2.06
C ALA A 163 -9.41 20.62 2.77
N ARG A 164 -8.28 20.86 2.10
CA ARG A 164 -7.27 21.85 2.58
C ARG A 164 -6.58 22.54 1.40
N VAL A 165 -7.37 23.26 0.60
CA VAL A 165 -6.84 24.25 -0.34
C VAL A 165 -6.87 25.61 0.34
N GLY A 166 -5.69 26.14 0.64
CA GLY A 166 -5.34 27.57 0.67
C GLY A 166 -6.28 28.54 1.42
N GLN A 167 -6.08 28.68 2.72
CA GLN A 167 -6.54 29.84 3.50
C GLN A 167 -5.34 30.77 3.76
N MET A 168 -4.74 31.37 2.72
CA MET A 168 -3.65 32.35 2.91
C MET A 168 -3.58 33.41 1.81
N PHE A 169 -4.70 34.04 1.41
CA PHE A 169 -4.67 35.34 0.74
C PHE A 169 -5.99 36.10 0.95
N LYS A 170 -6.14 36.76 2.11
CA LYS A 170 -6.98 37.98 2.17
C LYS A 170 -6.70 38.82 3.42
N SER A 171 -5.73 39.72 3.28
CA SER A 171 -5.72 40.98 4.03
C SER A 171 -6.16 42.10 3.10
N GLY A 172 -7.04 42.98 3.58
CA GLY A 172 -7.16 44.35 3.06
C GLY A 172 -8.52 44.78 2.51
N MET A 173 -9.19 45.64 3.27
CA MET A 173 -10.12 46.70 2.88
C MET A 173 -11.46 46.38 2.20
N GLY A 174 -12.54 47.02 2.71
CA GLY A 174 -13.65 47.46 1.84
C GLY A 174 -15.06 47.36 2.42
N LEU A 175 -15.44 48.39 3.17
CA LEU A 175 -16.78 48.98 3.32
C LEU A 175 -17.76 48.72 2.14
N GLY A 176 -19.04 48.43 2.43
CA GLY A 176 -20.14 48.83 1.52
C GLY A 176 -21.33 47.88 1.31
N SER A 177 -22.42 48.16 2.04
CA SER A 177 -23.82 48.31 1.56
C SER A 177 -24.48 47.33 0.56
N ARG A 178 -25.55 46.69 1.06
CA ARG A 178 -26.94 46.58 0.53
C ARG A 178 -27.22 46.12 -0.92
N SER A 179 -28.20 45.20 -0.96
CA SER A 179 -29.35 45.13 -1.89
C SER A 179 -29.24 44.26 -3.15
N GLY A 180 -30.22 43.36 -3.30
CA GLY A 180 -31.13 43.45 -4.46
C GLY A 180 -31.01 42.42 -5.59
N MET A 181 -31.97 41.49 -5.60
CA MET A 181 -32.84 41.16 -6.75
C MET A 181 -32.29 40.49 -8.04
N ARG A 182 -32.62 39.18 -8.15
CA ARG A 182 -33.25 38.39 -9.25
C ARG A 182 -32.93 38.63 -10.77
N THR A 183 -32.97 37.47 -11.47
CA THR A 183 -33.20 37.21 -12.93
C THR A 183 -32.00 37.55 -13.85
N GLY A 184 -31.65 36.84 -14.92
CA GLY A 184 -32.34 35.91 -15.82
C GLY A 184 -31.95 36.27 -17.27
N ARG A 185 -31.66 35.26 -18.10
CA ARG A 185 -31.52 35.27 -19.59
C ARG A 185 -30.24 35.88 -20.25
N ARG A 186 -29.59 34.99 -21.01
CA ARG A 186 -29.14 35.08 -22.43
C ARG A 186 -28.43 36.37 -22.89
N SER A 187 -27.19 36.25 -23.37
CA SER A 187 -26.80 36.36 -24.80
C SER A 187 -25.28 36.44 -24.97
N SER A 188 -24.84 36.01 -26.15
CA SER A 188 -23.47 35.89 -26.65
C SER A 188 -22.77 37.24 -26.86
N ALA A 189 -21.45 37.27 -26.68
CA ALA A 189 -20.54 38.21 -27.35
C ALA A 189 -19.16 37.57 -27.49
N ALA A 190 -18.63 37.60 -28.71
CA ALA A 190 -17.29 37.16 -29.08
C ALA A 190 -16.32 38.33 -28.91
N THR A 191 -15.15 38.11 -28.29
CA THR A 191 -13.91 38.85 -28.56
C THR A 191 -12.70 37.99 -28.17
N ASP A 192 -12.00 37.52 -29.20
CA ASP A 192 -10.55 37.43 -29.37
C ASP A 192 -9.63 37.56 -28.13
N SER A 193 -8.83 36.52 -27.86
CA SER A 193 -7.53 36.62 -27.18
C SER A 193 -6.62 35.46 -27.59
N ILE A 194 -5.89 35.72 -28.67
CA ILE A 194 -4.66 35.13 -29.21
C ILE A 194 -3.89 34.21 -28.22
N ALA A 195 -3.78 32.94 -28.60
CA ALA A 195 -2.82 31.98 -28.05
C ALA A 195 -1.41 32.25 -28.64
N ILE A 196 -0.40 32.36 -27.78
CA ILE A 196 1.01 32.40 -28.20
C ILE A 196 1.50 30.96 -28.39
N ASP A 197 1.70 30.57 -29.65
CA ASP A 197 2.26 29.30 -30.08
C ASP A 197 3.81 29.42 -30.11
N THR A 198 4.48 28.75 -29.19
CA THR A 198 5.95 28.71 -29.06
C THR A 198 6.54 27.68 -30.01
N SER A 199 6.38 27.90 -31.30
CA SER A 199 6.91 26.99 -32.33
C SER A 199 7.53 27.70 -33.53
N LYS A 200 8.13 28.89 -33.34
CA LYS A 200 8.89 29.60 -34.42
C LYS A 200 10.11 30.41 -33.96
N ALA A 201 10.80 30.00 -32.89
CA ALA A 201 12.02 30.70 -32.42
C ALA A 201 13.35 30.13 -32.96
N ASN A 202 13.35 29.48 -34.13
CA ASN A 202 14.57 28.87 -34.71
C ASN A 202 15.04 29.53 -36.02
N LEU A 203 14.77 30.83 -36.20
CA LEU A 203 15.12 31.58 -37.41
C LEU A 203 15.83 32.91 -37.10
N LEU A 204 16.81 32.93 -36.19
CA LEU A 204 17.75 34.05 -36.06
C LEU A 204 19.11 33.50 -35.59
N GLY A 205 19.98 33.17 -36.55
CA GLY A 205 21.33 32.68 -36.29
C GLY A 205 22.25 33.77 -35.72
N ILE A 206 22.46 33.73 -34.40
CA ILE A 206 23.50 34.51 -33.70
C ILE A 206 24.36 33.53 -32.89
N PRO A 207 25.69 33.47 -33.10
CA PRO A 207 26.57 32.63 -32.30
C PRO A 207 27.02 33.39 -31.04
N ALA A 208 27.03 32.70 -29.90
CA ALA A 208 27.79 33.14 -28.73
C ALA A 208 28.67 31.97 -28.25
N SER A 209 29.94 32.03 -28.63
CA SER A 209 31.05 31.47 -27.85
C SER A 209 31.09 32.17 -26.48
N GLY A 210 31.40 31.56 -25.36
CA GLY A 210 31.71 30.17 -25.03
C GLY A 210 32.04 30.11 -23.53
N SER A 211 32.13 28.91 -22.98
CA SER A 211 33.22 28.53 -22.07
C SER A 211 33.10 27.03 -21.84
N MET A 212 34.17 26.32 -22.16
CA MET A 212 34.38 24.98 -21.62
C MET A 212 34.72 25.13 -20.15
N ASP A 213 34.02 24.40 -19.29
CA ASP A 213 34.64 23.82 -18.12
C ASP A 213 34.13 22.39 -17.96
N ALA A 214 35.09 21.49 -17.80
CA ALA A 214 34.91 20.06 -17.73
C ALA A 214 35.08 19.65 -16.27
N GLY A 215 34.05 19.07 -15.66
CA GLY A 215 34.19 18.37 -14.39
C GLY A 215 33.01 18.53 -13.46
N SER A 216 31.98 17.70 -13.64
CA SER A 216 31.20 16.99 -12.60
C SER A 216 29.90 16.44 -13.22
N PRO A 217 29.41 15.26 -12.79
CA PRO A 217 28.18 14.71 -13.34
C PRO A 217 27.01 15.62 -12.97
N ILE A 218 26.21 15.93 -13.98
CA ILE A 218 25.07 16.84 -13.90
C ILE A 218 24.02 16.21 -12.98
N ASP A 219 23.79 16.82 -11.81
CA ASP A 219 22.53 16.70 -11.08
C ASP A 219 21.44 17.35 -11.93
N VAL A 220 20.76 16.52 -12.74
CA VAL A 220 19.61 16.94 -13.53
C VAL A 220 18.38 16.89 -12.60
N PRO A 221 17.65 18.00 -12.40
CA PRO A 221 16.53 18.04 -11.46
C PRO A 221 15.46 17.01 -11.82
N SER A 222 14.96 16.31 -10.80
CA SER A 222 13.83 15.38 -10.91
C SER A 222 12.64 16.08 -11.61
N PRO A 223 11.89 15.40 -12.51
CA PRO A 223 10.76 16.00 -13.24
C PRO A 223 9.60 16.45 -12.33
N VAL A 224 9.68 16.13 -11.04
CA VAL A 224 8.85 16.68 -9.97
C VAL A 224 9.79 17.54 -9.13
N GLY A 225 9.65 18.87 -9.15
CA GLY A 225 10.54 19.82 -8.45
C GLY A 225 10.46 19.76 -6.91
N HIS A 226 10.45 18.56 -6.33
CA HIS A 226 10.53 18.27 -4.90
C HIS A 226 11.72 17.33 -4.69
N GLU A 227 12.68 17.80 -3.90
CA GLU A 227 13.77 16.95 -3.42
C GLU A 227 13.25 16.12 -2.25
N PHE A 228 13.32 14.80 -2.39
CA PHE A 228 13.05 13.85 -1.33
C PHE A 228 14.37 13.47 -0.66
N GLN A 229 14.37 13.29 0.67
CA GLN A 229 15.60 13.00 1.39
C GLN A 229 16.00 11.52 1.30
N TYR A 230 15.02 10.62 1.30
CA TYR A 230 15.24 9.18 1.28
C TYR A 230 14.70 8.52 0.01
N LEU A 231 13.67 9.10 -0.61
CA LEU A 231 13.07 8.56 -1.83
C LEU A 231 13.90 8.90 -3.07
N LEU A 232 14.51 7.88 -3.67
CA LEU A 232 15.31 8.00 -4.88
C LEU A 232 14.42 7.86 -6.11
N THR A 233 14.35 8.91 -6.94
CA THR A 233 13.55 8.93 -8.18
C THR A 233 14.42 8.94 -9.44
N PRO A 234 15.10 7.83 -9.79
CA PRO A 234 15.92 7.78 -10.99
C PRO A 234 15.07 7.92 -12.26
N HIS A 235 15.63 8.53 -13.30
CA HIS A 235 15.00 8.57 -14.61
C HIS A 235 15.05 7.17 -15.26
N LEU A 236 13.89 6.66 -15.67
CA LEU A 236 13.78 5.32 -16.26
C LEU A 236 13.77 5.42 -17.80
N PRO A 237 14.65 4.69 -18.51
CA PRO A 237 14.64 4.66 -19.97
C PRO A 237 13.52 3.78 -20.56
N PHE A 238 12.80 3.05 -19.71
CA PHE A 238 11.70 2.17 -20.08
C PHE A 238 10.60 2.17 -19.02
N GLU A 239 9.42 1.69 -19.39
CA GLU A 239 8.31 1.44 -18.47
C GLU A 239 8.52 0.08 -17.79
N PRO A 240 8.61 0.02 -16.45
CA PRO A 240 8.90 -1.23 -15.76
C PRO A 240 7.72 -2.21 -15.82
N ASP A 241 8.04 -3.50 -15.95
CA ASP A 241 7.05 -4.57 -15.85
C ASP A 241 6.56 -4.68 -14.40
N PHE A 242 5.24 -4.64 -14.23
CA PHE A 242 4.64 -4.63 -12.90
C PHE A 242 4.77 -5.94 -12.16
N SER A 243 4.62 -7.07 -12.85
CA SER A 243 4.65 -8.38 -12.18
C SER A 243 5.99 -8.59 -11.52
N THR A 244 7.05 -8.34 -12.29
CA THR A 244 8.43 -8.40 -11.81
C THR A 244 8.67 -7.38 -10.70
N THR A 245 8.27 -6.12 -10.90
CA THR A 245 8.48 -5.04 -9.93
C THR A 245 7.73 -5.27 -8.61
N PHE A 246 6.53 -5.81 -8.66
CA PHE A 246 5.73 -6.13 -7.49
C PHE A 246 6.36 -7.27 -6.69
N ALA A 247 6.79 -8.34 -7.37
CA ALA A 247 7.46 -9.46 -6.74
C ALA A 247 8.77 -9.02 -6.07
N THR A 248 9.59 -8.20 -6.73
CA THR A 248 10.82 -7.68 -6.15
C THR A 248 10.57 -6.72 -4.99
N LEU A 249 9.56 -5.85 -5.07
CA LEU A 249 9.17 -5.01 -3.93
C LEU A 249 8.76 -5.84 -2.71
N CYS A 250 8.06 -6.97 -2.92
CA CYS A 250 7.70 -7.88 -1.83
C CYS A 250 8.94 -8.49 -1.18
N ASP A 251 9.92 -8.96 -1.96
CA ASP A 251 11.21 -9.45 -1.47
C ASP A 251 11.92 -8.39 -0.63
N THR A 252 12.13 -7.21 -1.21
CA THR A 252 12.84 -6.13 -0.53
C THR A 252 12.15 -5.73 0.76
N LEU A 253 10.80 -5.70 0.81
CA LEU A 253 10.06 -5.42 2.05
C LEU A 253 10.23 -6.52 3.08
N ILE A 254 10.25 -7.80 2.68
CA ILE A 254 10.54 -8.91 3.59
C ILE A 254 11.94 -8.75 4.18
N ASP A 255 12.95 -8.42 3.36
CA ASP A 255 14.32 -8.15 3.82
C ASP A 255 14.40 -6.92 4.73
N THR A 256 13.55 -5.90 4.49
CA THR A 256 13.42 -4.71 5.34
C THR A 256 12.96 -5.10 6.75
N TYR A 257 11.95 -5.96 6.87
CA TYR A 257 11.52 -6.50 8.18
C TYR A 257 12.56 -7.45 8.78
N GLY A 258 13.22 -8.29 7.97
CA GLY A 258 14.30 -9.17 8.44
C GLY A 258 15.45 -8.38 9.08
N THR A 259 15.85 -7.29 8.41
CA THR A 259 16.88 -6.37 8.93
C THR A 259 16.42 -5.70 10.22
N LEU A 260 15.18 -5.18 10.26
CA LEU A 260 14.61 -4.60 11.48
C LEU A 260 14.64 -5.59 12.67
N LEU A 261 14.25 -6.84 12.45
CA LEU A 261 14.26 -7.87 13.49
C LEU A 261 15.68 -8.24 13.93
N SER A 262 16.66 -8.19 13.02
CA SER A 262 18.07 -8.37 13.36
C SER A 262 18.61 -7.24 14.25
N LEU A 263 18.17 -5.99 14.00
CA LEU A 263 18.49 -4.84 14.83
C LEU A 263 17.79 -4.90 16.20
N ILE A 264 16.59 -5.46 16.26
CA ILE A 264 15.79 -5.67 17.49
C ILE A 264 15.97 -7.12 17.98
N SER A 265 17.21 -7.54 18.16
CA SER A 265 17.56 -8.89 18.59
C SER A 265 17.25 -9.13 20.08
N THR A 266 17.38 -8.11 20.92
CA THR A 266 17.16 -8.20 22.38
C THR A 266 16.05 -7.26 22.86
N PRO A 267 15.28 -7.64 23.90
CA PRO A 267 14.18 -6.83 24.43
C PRO A 267 14.65 -5.52 25.09
N GLU A 268 15.90 -5.44 25.56
CA GLU A 268 16.47 -4.23 26.18
C GLU A 268 16.46 -2.99 25.27
N LEU A 269 16.45 -3.21 23.94
CA LEU A 269 16.40 -2.13 22.94
C LEU A 269 14.98 -1.61 22.71
N CYS A 270 13.95 -2.30 23.20
CA CYS A 270 12.54 -1.99 22.99
C CYS A 270 12.02 -0.98 24.01
N THR A 271 12.40 0.29 23.84
CA THR A 271 11.73 1.39 24.54
C THR A 271 10.31 1.62 23.98
N PRO A 272 9.39 2.24 24.75
CA PRO A 272 8.06 2.61 24.23
C PRO A 272 8.11 3.41 22.93
N ALA A 273 9.11 4.28 22.78
CA ALA A 273 9.31 5.04 21.56
C ALA A 273 9.62 4.15 20.35
N VAL A 274 10.39 3.06 20.51
CA VAL A 274 10.66 2.09 19.44
C VAL A 274 9.38 1.39 19.03
N GLY A 275 8.57 0.97 20.01
CA GLY A 275 7.26 0.34 19.74
C GLY A 275 6.31 1.25 18.95
N GLU A 276 6.26 2.54 19.31
CA GLU A 276 5.48 3.54 18.57
C GLU A 276 6.02 3.81 17.16
N ALA A 277 7.34 3.96 17.02
CA ALA A 277 7.98 4.18 15.72
C ALA A 277 7.74 2.99 14.77
N PHE A 278 7.89 1.77 15.27
CA PHE A 278 7.54 0.55 14.55
C PHE A 278 6.09 0.55 14.09
N SER A 279 5.16 0.82 15.02
CA SER A 279 3.73 0.83 14.71
C SER A 279 3.37 1.84 13.62
N LYS A 280 4.04 3.00 13.60
CA LYS A 280 3.85 4.02 12.54
C LYS A 280 4.38 3.55 11.19
N ALA A 281 5.59 2.99 11.14
CA ALA A 281 6.18 2.45 9.91
C ALA A 281 5.34 1.28 9.37
N ASP A 282 4.98 0.30 10.21
CA ASP A 282 4.18 -0.88 9.83
C ASP A 282 2.78 -0.50 9.32
N LYS A 283 2.20 0.58 9.86
CA LYS A 283 0.91 1.12 9.38
C LYS A 283 1.02 1.66 7.95
N LEU A 284 2.12 2.32 7.61
CA LEU A 284 2.36 2.78 6.23
C LEU A 284 2.60 1.62 5.27
N VAL A 285 3.42 0.64 5.65
CA VAL A 285 3.60 -0.59 4.84
C VAL A 285 2.27 -1.32 4.63
N ARG A 286 1.43 -1.39 5.68
CA ARG A 286 0.06 -1.92 5.56
C ARG A 286 -0.74 -1.16 4.52
N LYS A 287 -0.72 0.16 4.58
CA LYS A 287 -1.54 1.00 3.73
C LYS A 287 -1.09 0.90 2.27
N ILE A 288 0.20 1.12 2.03
CA ILE A 288 0.80 1.20 0.69
C ILE A 288 0.66 -0.11 -0.09
N LEU A 289 1.00 -1.24 0.55
CA LEU A 289 1.07 -2.53 -0.14
C LEU A 289 -0.12 -3.41 0.24
N VAL A 290 -0.16 -3.84 1.51
CA VAL A 290 -1.02 -4.97 1.93
C VAL A 290 -2.51 -4.64 1.77
N SER A 291 -2.97 -3.53 2.33
CA SER A 291 -4.38 -3.13 2.33
C SER A 291 -4.88 -2.84 0.91
N ASN A 292 -4.07 -2.16 0.10
CA ASN A 292 -4.44 -1.83 -1.27
C ASN A 292 -4.58 -3.10 -2.10
N VAL A 293 -3.57 -3.96 -2.09
CA VAL A 293 -3.57 -5.20 -2.88
C VAL A 293 -4.63 -6.19 -2.37
N MET A 294 -4.77 -6.37 -1.06
CA MET A 294 -5.77 -7.30 -0.50
C MET A 294 -7.20 -6.88 -0.82
N ARG A 295 -7.50 -5.57 -0.80
CA ARG A 295 -8.82 -5.07 -1.20
C ARG A 295 -9.11 -5.42 -2.66
N GLU A 296 -8.13 -5.22 -3.55
CA GLU A 296 -8.27 -5.56 -4.97
C GLU A 296 -8.54 -7.06 -5.16
N PHE A 297 -7.77 -7.94 -4.51
CA PHE A 297 -8.01 -9.39 -4.58
C PHE A 297 -9.37 -9.79 -3.99
N GLU A 298 -9.79 -9.21 -2.85
CA GLU A 298 -11.08 -9.52 -2.23
C GLU A 298 -12.26 -9.11 -3.12
N ASP A 299 -12.23 -7.91 -3.69
CA ASP A 299 -13.31 -7.43 -4.54
C ASP A 299 -13.44 -8.26 -5.82
N ASN A 300 -12.32 -8.70 -6.39
CA ASN A 300 -12.31 -9.61 -7.53
C ASN A 300 -12.75 -11.03 -7.16
N ALA A 301 -12.35 -11.52 -5.99
CA ALA A 301 -12.75 -12.84 -5.52
C ALA A 301 -14.27 -12.94 -5.32
N ARG A 302 -14.86 -11.88 -4.75
CA ARG A 302 -16.32 -11.78 -4.58
C ARG A 302 -17.05 -11.76 -5.92
N GLN A 303 -16.49 -11.12 -6.94
CA GLN A 303 -17.05 -11.08 -8.28
C GLN A 303 -16.92 -12.44 -8.98
N GLY A 304 -15.74 -13.06 -8.93
CA GLY A 304 -15.49 -14.38 -9.48
C GLY A 304 -16.41 -15.44 -8.89
N ALA A 305 -16.51 -15.50 -7.56
CA ALA A 305 -17.40 -16.46 -6.89
C ALA A 305 -18.89 -16.29 -7.30
N LYS A 306 -19.36 -15.04 -7.45
CA LYS A 306 -20.73 -14.78 -7.94
C LYS A 306 -20.92 -15.26 -9.38
N ALA A 307 -19.93 -15.05 -10.24
CA ALA A 307 -19.98 -15.49 -11.64
C ALA A 307 -20.00 -17.02 -11.75
N GLU A 308 -19.15 -17.72 -10.99
CA GLU A 308 -19.12 -19.19 -10.95
C GLU A 308 -20.47 -19.77 -10.48
N VAL A 309 -21.03 -19.24 -9.39
CA VAL A 309 -22.35 -19.69 -8.88
C VAL A 309 -23.46 -19.41 -9.90
N ALA A 310 -23.46 -18.26 -10.56
CA ALA A 310 -24.43 -17.94 -11.60
C ALA A 310 -24.28 -18.85 -12.83
N GLY A 311 -23.05 -19.21 -13.20
CA GLY A 311 -22.74 -20.15 -14.28
C GLY A 311 -23.27 -21.56 -13.98
N LEU A 312 -23.02 -22.05 -12.76
CA LEU A 312 -23.58 -23.33 -12.29
C LEU A 312 -25.11 -23.31 -12.28
N GLY A 313 -25.72 -22.21 -11.85
CA GLY A 313 -27.16 -22.02 -11.89
C GLY A 313 -27.73 -22.19 -13.30
N LYS A 314 -27.10 -21.57 -14.30
CA LYS A 314 -27.50 -21.76 -15.71
C LYS A 314 -27.31 -23.21 -16.15
N LEU A 315 -26.16 -23.82 -15.90
CA LEU A 315 -25.87 -25.18 -16.33
C LEU A 315 -26.83 -26.23 -15.73
N VAL A 316 -27.19 -26.06 -14.45
CA VAL A 316 -28.05 -26.99 -13.72
C VAL A 316 -29.53 -26.76 -14.01
N LEU A 317 -29.95 -25.51 -14.20
CA LEU A 317 -31.36 -25.17 -14.42
C LEU A 317 -31.77 -25.15 -15.90
N SER A 318 -30.82 -24.99 -16.83
CA SER A 318 -31.11 -25.05 -18.27
C SER A 318 -31.73 -26.37 -18.76
N PRO A 319 -31.42 -27.55 -18.19
CA PRO A 319 -32.10 -28.81 -18.56
C PRO A 319 -33.45 -29.02 -17.87
N LEU A 320 -33.85 -28.15 -16.93
CA LEU A 320 -35.09 -28.24 -16.15
C LEU A 320 -36.20 -27.31 -16.67
N ILE A 321 -35.94 -26.58 -17.75
CA ILE A 321 -36.86 -25.69 -18.48
C ILE A 321 -36.89 -26.16 -19.93
#